data_AF-A0A0Q5AT41-F1
#
_entry.id   AF-A0A0Q5AT41-F1
#
_cell.length_a   1.000
_cell.length_b   1.000
_cell.length_c   1.000
_cell.angle_alpha   90.00
_cell.angle_beta   90.00
_cell.angle_gamma   90.00
#
_symmetry.space_group_name_H-M   'P 1'
#
loop_
_entity.id
_entity.type
_entity.pdbx_description
1 polymer ?
#
loop_
_entity_poly.entity_id
_entity_poly.type
_entity_poly.pdbx_seq_one_letter_code
_entity_poly.pdbx_strand_id
1 'polypeptide(L)'
;MAPHTFPAPENENIQRRTIVAGAAWTIPVIATALAAPSAAASPNAPTLAFTQSSYTATGCGTLTGVQVRRTTDGSTADAGESVTVTLPAGYTINGSSTYTGTTDAAGLITLPPISVPATGGTATFTASSDALNASASVTSTVADGLAFQTSSANGYVVGASGVPSGSTPIGWNSYLTSNGEVWINGAKRSGNGVVTQAVGELDGGNTYVGYVNSTGNTVKVSSANGYALTGGGAPVGSTALGWNAFLSPAGEVWINGTKVSGSHVVSQAVAETDGGNTYVSWVDTDGKAFGTNSANGYVIGASGVPDGSTAIGWNAYLTSDGEVWINGAKRSGAGVVTQAVGELDGGNTYVSYVNSTGDTVKVTSANGYALTGGGAPVGSTALGWNAFLSLAGEVWVNGTKVSGNHVVSQAVAETDGGNTYVSWVDVADCD
;
A
#
# COMPACT_ATOMS: atom_id res chain seq x y z
N MET A 1 16.31 63.13 22.74
CA MET A 1 16.10 62.21 21.62
C MET A 1 16.00 60.82 22.20
N ALA A 2 14.81 60.22 22.09
CA ALA A 2 14.48 58.92 22.67
C ALA A 2 15.06 57.76 21.82
N PRO A 3 15.44 56.63 22.43
CA PRO A 3 15.82 55.43 21.70
C PRO A 3 14.58 54.61 21.31
N HIS A 4 14.49 54.19 20.04
CA HIS A 4 13.50 53.23 19.58
C HIS A 4 13.99 51.80 19.81
N THR A 5 13.29 51.09 20.69
CA THR A 5 13.36 49.64 20.89
C THR A 5 12.46 48.93 19.87
N PHE A 6 12.98 47.90 19.20
CA PHE A 6 12.17 46.98 18.39
C PHE A 6 11.55 45.91 19.32
N PRO A 7 10.25 45.59 19.19
CA PRO A 7 9.65 44.51 19.95
C PRO A 7 10.05 43.14 19.39
N ALA A 8 10.28 42.18 20.29
CA ALA A 8 10.43 40.76 19.97
C ALA A 8 9.07 40.18 19.54
N PRO A 9 9.02 39.27 18.54
CA PRO A 9 7.80 38.53 18.26
C PRO A 9 7.56 37.48 19.35
N GLU A 10 6.41 37.61 20.01
CA GLU A 10 5.84 36.63 20.92
C GLU A 10 5.19 35.49 20.13
N ASN A 11 5.50 34.26 20.55
CA ASN A 11 4.63 33.09 20.54
C ASN A 11 3.85 32.78 19.26
N GLU A 12 4.51 32.13 18.30
CA GLU A 12 3.80 31.27 17.35
C GLU A 12 3.99 29.80 17.73
N ASN A 13 2.84 29.19 18.01
CA ASN A 13 2.63 27.80 18.38
C ASN A 13 3.41 26.84 17.49
N ILE A 14 4.18 25.93 18.11
CA ILE A 14 4.68 24.72 17.45
C ILE A 14 3.47 23.88 17.05
N GLN A 15 3.01 24.05 15.81
CA GLN A 15 2.10 23.09 15.18
C GLN A 15 2.88 21.81 14.94
N ARG A 16 2.50 20.75 15.65
CA ARG A 16 2.98 19.39 15.42
C ARG A 16 2.55 18.98 14.01
N ARG A 17 3.46 19.10 13.03
CA ARG A 17 3.22 18.60 11.68
C ARG A 17 3.36 17.08 11.70
N THR A 18 2.26 16.43 11.33
CA THR A 18 2.16 15.01 11.03
C THR A 18 3.20 14.67 9.96
N ILE A 19 4.13 13.78 10.30
CA ILE A 19 5.03 13.14 9.34
C ILE A 19 4.15 12.17 8.54
N VAL A 20 3.93 12.46 7.26
CA VAL A 20 3.39 11.47 6.32
C VAL A 20 4.57 10.58 5.95
N ALA A 21 4.61 9.38 6.52
CA ALA A 21 5.53 8.33 6.11
C ALA A 21 5.28 8.02 4.62
N GLY A 22 6.36 7.87 3.85
CA GLY A 22 6.34 7.52 2.44
C GLY A 22 5.50 6.29 2.15
N ALA A 23 5.12 6.12 0.89
CA ALA A 23 4.20 5.12 0.34
C ALA A 23 4.33 3.70 0.92
N ALA A 24 3.89 3.52 2.16
CA ALA A 24 3.33 2.31 2.67
C ALA A 24 1.87 2.39 2.26
N TRP A 25 1.47 1.51 1.34
CA TRP A 25 0.09 1.32 0.89
C TRP A 25 -0.89 1.64 2.02
N THR A 26 -1.47 2.84 1.97
CA THR A 26 -2.53 3.20 2.91
C THR A 26 -3.71 2.35 2.49
N ILE A 27 -3.96 1.28 3.24
CA ILE A 27 -5.28 0.66 3.27
C ILE A 27 -6.25 1.85 3.43
N PRO A 28 -7.25 2.03 2.55
CA PRO A 28 -8.25 3.04 2.80
C PRO A 28 -8.88 2.73 4.16
N VAL A 29 -8.50 3.51 5.17
CA VAL A 29 -9.23 3.58 6.42
C VAL A 29 -10.50 4.34 6.05
N ILE A 30 -11.46 3.61 5.50
CA ILE A 30 -12.83 4.08 5.49
C ILE A 30 -13.22 4.10 6.96
N ALA A 31 -13.09 5.26 7.60
CA ALA A 31 -13.73 5.54 8.86
C ALA A 31 -15.24 5.60 8.58
N THR A 32 -15.87 4.43 8.41
CA THR A 32 -17.31 4.30 8.55
C THR A 32 -17.60 4.65 10.01
N ALA A 33 -18.17 5.84 10.23
CA ALA A 33 -18.87 6.13 11.46
C ALA A 33 -20.05 5.16 11.52
N LEU A 34 -19.81 3.96 12.06
CA LEU A 34 -20.88 3.12 12.53
C LEU A 34 -21.51 3.92 13.67
N ALA A 35 -22.67 4.50 13.39
CA ALA A 35 -23.59 4.85 14.45
C ALA A 35 -23.87 3.54 15.18
N ALA A 36 -23.08 3.25 16.22
CA ALA A 36 -23.53 2.36 17.26
C ALA A 36 -24.91 2.92 17.64
N PRO A 37 -25.97 2.11 17.64
CA PRO A 37 -27.13 2.51 18.40
C PRO A 37 -26.59 2.73 19.80
N SER A 38 -26.51 3.99 20.24
CA SER A 38 -26.53 4.24 21.66
C SER A 38 -27.87 3.68 22.07
N ALA A 39 -27.88 2.42 22.52
CA ALA A 39 -28.88 1.99 23.46
C ALA A 39 -28.81 3.06 24.54
N ALA A 40 -29.81 3.94 24.56
CA ALA A 40 -30.01 4.83 25.68
C ALA A 40 -29.99 3.89 26.88
N ALA A 41 -28.91 3.93 27.65
CA ALA A 41 -28.72 3.12 28.83
C ALA A 41 -29.74 3.63 29.85
N SER A 42 -31.00 3.24 29.67
CA SER A 42 -31.94 3.17 30.76
C SER A 42 -31.35 2.12 31.69
N PRO A 43 -30.94 2.47 32.92
CA PRO A 43 -30.24 1.56 33.84
C PRO A 43 -31.11 0.39 34.34
N ASN A 44 -32.23 0.13 33.67
CA ASN A 44 -33.21 -0.93 33.98
C ASN A 44 -33.81 -1.55 32.70
N ALA A 45 -33.17 -1.40 31.54
CA ALA A 45 -33.66 -2.00 30.29
C ALA A 45 -32.81 -3.22 29.90
N PRO A 46 -33.42 -4.24 29.26
CA PRO A 46 -32.67 -5.35 28.72
C PRO A 46 -31.60 -4.89 27.71
N THR A 47 -30.42 -5.52 27.74
CA THR A 47 -29.34 -5.20 26.80
C THR A 47 -28.78 -6.45 26.12
N LEU A 48 -28.26 -6.27 24.90
CA LEU A 48 -27.52 -7.25 24.14
C LEU A 48 -26.22 -6.60 23.67
N ALA A 49 -25.08 -7.25 23.87
CA ALA A 49 -23.79 -6.72 23.44
C ALA A 49 -22.81 -7.86 23.10
N PHE A 50 -21.96 -7.66 22.11
CA PHE A 50 -20.75 -8.47 22.00
C PHE A 50 -19.84 -8.14 23.18
N THR A 51 -19.14 -9.14 23.71
CA THR A 51 -18.19 -8.96 24.82
C THR A 51 -16.95 -8.16 24.43
N GLN A 52 -16.66 -8.06 23.13
CA GLN A 52 -15.67 -7.17 22.54
C GLN A 52 -16.32 -6.32 21.46
N SER A 53 -15.92 -5.04 21.36
CA SER A 53 -16.37 -4.14 20.30
C SER A 53 -15.77 -4.47 18.93
N SER A 54 -14.64 -5.17 18.92
CA SER A 54 -13.89 -5.51 17.71
C SER A 54 -13.13 -6.82 17.86
N TYR A 55 -13.02 -7.60 16.77
CA TYR A 55 -12.22 -8.83 16.68
C TYR A 55 -11.21 -8.75 15.53
N THR A 56 -10.10 -9.49 15.65
CA THR A 56 -9.09 -9.63 14.60
C THR A 56 -8.88 -11.08 14.20
N ALA A 57 -8.70 -11.36 12.91
CA ALA A 57 -8.44 -12.71 12.42
C ALA A 57 -7.54 -12.73 11.17
N THR A 58 -7.24 -13.92 10.68
CA THR A 58 -6.51 -14.15 9.42
C THR A 58 -7.41 -14.92 8.46
N GLY A 59 -7.40 -14.55 7.18
CA GLY A 59 -8.13 -15.25 6.12
C GLY A 59 -7.75 -16.72 6.08
N CYS A 60 -8.74 -17.58 5.80
CA CYS A 60 -8.63 -19.04 5.92
C CYS A 60 -8.29 -19.57 7.33
N GLY A 61 -8.21 -18.69 8.33
CA GLY A 61 -8.11 -19.05 9.73
C GLY A 61 -9.49 -19.23 10.37
N THR A 62 -9.45 -19.48 11.68
CA THR A 62 -10.67 -19.57 12.49
C THR A 62 -10.64 -18.54 13.61
N LEU A 63 -11.69 -17.72 13.70
CA LEU A 63 -11.90 -16.80 14.81
C LEU A 63 -12.62 -17.55 15.94
N THR A 64 -12.02 -17.56 17.13
CA THR A 64 -12.56 -18.25 18.32
C THR A 64 -12.81 -17.26 19.46
N GLY A 65 -13.63 -17.66 20.43
CA GLY A 65 -13.87 -16.86 21.63
C GLY A 65 -14.85 -15.70 21.46
N VAL A 66 -15.56 -15.62 20.33
CA VAL A 66 -16.63 -14.63 20.13
C VAL A 66 -17.80 -14.95 21.06
N GLN A 67 -18.19 -13.96 21.86
CA GLN A 67 -19.29 -14.11 22.81
C GLN A 67 -20.24 -12.91 22.74
N VAL A 68 -21.53 -13.20 22.92
CA VAL A 68 -22.58 -12.20 23.07
C VAL A 68 -23.18 -12.34 24.47
N ARG A 69 -23.39 -11.22 25.15
CA ARG A 69 -23.99 -11.14 26.47
C ARG A 69 -25.36 -10.49 26.37
N ARG A 70 -26.34 -11.09 27.04
CA ARG A 70 -27.67 -10.53 27.28
C ARG A 70 -27.87 -10.26 28.77
N THR A 71 -28.56 -9.17 29.09
CA THR A 71 -28.95 -8.83 30.47
C THR A 71 -30.39 -8.34 30.52
N THR A 72 -31.06 -8.50 31.66
CA THR A 72 -32.46 -8.07 31.86
C THR A 72 -32.59 -6.58 32.16
N ASP A 73 -31.55 -5.98 32.76
CA ASP A 73 -31.57 -4.60 33.28
C ASP A 73 -30.29 -3.81 32.96
N GLY A 74 -29.42 -4.36 32.10
CA GLY A 74 -28.09 -3.79 31.83
C GLY A 74 -26.98 -4.39 32.69
N SER A 75 -27.31 -5.19 33.70
CA SER A 75 -26.33 -5.76 34.64
C SER A 75 -26.56 -7.24 34.95
N THR A 76 -27.80 -7.63 35.20
CA THR A 76 -28.22 -8.97 35.61
C THR A 76 -28.24 -9.91 34.40
N ALA A 77 -27.56 -11.06 34.52
CA ALA A 77 -27.53 -12.08 33.47
C ALA A 77 -28.94 -12.55 33.09
N ASP A 78 -29.22 -12.61 31.79
CA ASP A 78 -30.49 -13.09 31.25
C ASP A 78 -30.29 -14.47 30.62
N ALA A 79 -30.49 -15.52 31.42
CA ALA A 79 -30.22 -16.92 31.06
C ALA A 79 -31.42 -17.59 30.39
N GLY A 80 -31.17 -18.52 29.47
CA GLY A 80 -32.25 -19.28 28.79
C GLY A 80 -32.83 -18.58 27.56
N GLU A 81 -32.25 -17.46 27.15
CA GLU A 81 -32.76 -16.61 26.07
C GLU A 81 -32.09 -16.94 24.73
N SER A 82 -32.87 -16.87 23.66
CA SER A 82 -32.37 -17.18 22.30
C SER A 82 -31.68 -15.97 21.69
N VAL A 83 -30.45 -16.16 21.22
CA VAL A 83 -29.66 -15.14 20.51
C VAL A 83 -29.26 -15.69 19.15
N THR A 84 -29.55 -14.93 18.09
CA THR A 84 -29.12 -15.22 16.72
C THR A 84 -27.98 -14.28 16.35
N VAL A 85 -26.84 -14.84 15.95
CA VAL A 85 -25.74 -14.09 15.36
C VAL A 85 -25.73 -14.30 13.86
N THR A 86 -25.70 -13.20 13.12
CA THR A 86 -25.58 -13.16 11.66
C THR A 86 -24.21 -12.64 11.27
N LEU A 87 -23.54 -13.41 10.43
CA LEU A 87 -22.24 -13.14 9.86
C LEU A 87 -22.38 -12.52 8.47
N PRO A 88 -21.44 -11.64 8.08
CA PRO A 88 -21.36 -11.10 6.73
C PRO A 88 -20.91 -12.18 5.73
N ALA A 89 -21.05 -11.87 4.44
CA ALA A 89 -20.70 -12.80 3.36
C ALA A 89 -19.26 -13.34 3.51
N GLY A 90 -19.09 -14.65 3.30
CA GLY A 90 -17.80 -15.35 3.37
C GLY A 90 -17.43 -15.85 4.77
N TYR A 91 -17.95 -15.26 5.85
CA TYR A 91 -17.77 -15.77 7.20
C TYR A 91 -18.80 -16.87 7.49
N THR A 92 -18.37 -17.98 8.09
CA THR A 92 -19.28 -19.07 8.41
C THR A 92 -19.04 -19.67 9.79
N ILE A 93 -20.12 -20.12 10.45
CA ILE A 93 -20.11 -20.96 11.65
C ILE A 93 -20.73 -22.29 11.23
N ASN A 94 -19.96 -23.38 11.32
CA ASN A 94 -20.41 -24.70 10.89
C ASN A 94 -21.01 -24.70 9.46
N GLY A 95 -20.45 -23.90 8.56
CA GLY A 95 -20.91 -23.77 7.16
C GLY A 95 -22.13 -22.85 6.95
N SER A 96 -22.66 -22.22 8.00
CA SER A 96 -23.78 -21.27 7.91
C SER A 96 -23.33 -19.83 8.17
N SER A 97 -23.97 -18.85 7.54
CA SER A 97 -23.79 -17.43 7.88
C SER A 97 -24.55 -17.00 9.14
N THR A 98 -25.29 -17.93 9.77
CA THR A 98 -26.06 -17.66 10.98
C THR A 98 -25.86 -18.74 12.02
N TYR A 99 -25.87 -18.34 13.29
CA TYR A 99 -25.83 -19.24 14.44
C TYR A 99 -26.85 -18.78 15.49
N THR A 100 -27.72 -19.68 15.93
CA THR A 100 -28.64 -19.43 17.04
C THR A 100 -28.27 -20.33 18.20
N GLY A 101 -28.21 -19.75 19.39
CA GLY A 101 -28.03 -20.51 20.62
C GLY A 101 -28.71 -19.83 21.80
N THR A 102 -28.64 -20.49 22.94
CA THR A 102 -29.31 -20.05 24.17
C THR A 102 -28.29 -19.54 25.16
N THR A 103 -28.58 -18.43 25.84
CA THR A 103 -27.70 -17.89 26.88
C THR A 103 -27.58 -18.82 28.08
N ASP A 104 -26.37 -18.95 28.60
CA ASP A 104 -26.08 -19.73 29.81
C ASP A 104 -26.46 -18.97 31.11
N ALA A 105 -26.12 -19.55 32.27
CA ALA A 105 -26.38 -18.94 33.57
C ALA A 105 -25.70 -17.56 33.78
N ALA A 106 -24.67 -17.22 32.99
CA ALA A 106 -24.02 -15.92 32.99
C ALA A 106 -24.61 -14.95 31.94
N GLY A 107 -25.67 -15.36 31.24
CA GLY A 107 -26.29 -14.57 30.18
C GLY A 107 -25.45 -14.55 28.90
N LEU A 108 -24.56 -15.52 28.71
CA LEU A 108 -23.60 -15.57 27.61
C LEU A 108 -23.96 -16.66 26.60
N ILE A 109 -23.74 -16.36 25.33
CA ILE A 109 -23.62 -17.35 24.26
C ILE A 109 -22.18 -17.30 23.75
N THR A 110 -21.50 -18.44 23.76
CA THR A 110 -20.18 -18.60 23.13
C THR A 110 -20.39 -19.20 21.75
N LEU A 111 -19.91 -18.50 20.72
CA LEU A 111 -20.03 -18.99 19.36
C LEU A 111 -19.04 -20.13 19.13
N PRO A 112 -19.41 -21.15 18.34
CA PRO A 112 -18.44 -22.07 17.77
C PRO A 112 -17.40 -21.30 16.95
N PRO A 113 -16.26 -21.95 16.64
CA PRO A 113 -15.25 -21.35 15.79
C PRO A 113 -15.85 -20.84 14.46
N ILE A 114 -15.50 -19.62 14.08
CA ILE A 114 -15.97 -18.94 12.86
C ILE A 114 -14.88 -19.06 11.80
N SER A 115 -15.19 -19.67 10.66
CA SER A 115 -14.30 -19.67 9.49
C SER A 115 -14.27 -18.29 8.84
N VAL A 116 -13.05 -17.80 8.56
CA VAL A 116 -12.79 -16.48 8.01
C VAL A 116 -12.54 -16.61 6.51
N PRO A 117 -13.17 -15.79 5.64
CA PRO A 117 -12.94 -15.86 4.21
C PRO A 117 -11.49 -15.51 3.85
N ALA A 118 -10.97 -16.15 2.80
CA ALA A 118 -9.61 -15.92 2.30
C ALA A 118 -9.29 -14.45 2.03
N THR A 119 -10.27 -13.72 1.48
CA THR A 119 -10.11 -12.31 1.10
C THR A 119 -9.91 -11.38 2.28
N GLY A 120 -10.17 -11.83 3.51
CA GLY A 120 -10.07 -11.01 4.71
C GLY A 120 -10.94 -9.74 4.64
N GLY A 121 -10.44 -8.65 5.25
CA GLY A 121 -11.02 -7.31 5.21
C GLY A 121 -11.80 -6.90 6.45
N THR A 122 -12.46 -5.75 6.39
CA THR A 122 -13.31 -5.23 7.47
C THR A 122 -14.76 -5.68 7.27
N ALA A 123 -15.37 -6.20 8.32
CA ALA A 123 -16.76 -6.65 8.31
C ALA A 123 -17.45 -6.33 9.65
N THR A 124 -18.78 -6.56 9.73
CA THR A 124 -19.55 -6.34 10.95
C THR A 124 -20.36 -7.59 11.27
N PHE A 125 -20.17 -8.13 12.46
CA PHE A 125 -21.04 -9.16 13.02
C PHE A 125 -22.25 -8.49 13.66
N THR A 126 -23.41 -9.12 13.53
CA THR A 126 -24.65 -8.62 14.13
C THR A 126 -25.29 -9.71 14.97
N ALA A 127 -25.82 -9.34 16.13
CA ALA A 127 -26.57 -10.25 16.98
C ALA A 127 -27.96 -9.65 17.25
N SER A 128 -28.98 -10.50 17.29
CA SER A 128 -30.34 -10.12 17.63
C SER A 128 -30.97 -11.10 18.62
N SER A 129 -31.83 -10.56 19.48
CA SER A 129 -32.60 -11.31 20.46
C SER A 129 -33.83 -10.47 20.81
N ASP A 130 -35.03 -10.96 20.48
CA ASP A 130 -36.27 -10.17 20.53
C ASP A 130 -36.13 -8.82 19.80
N ALA A 131 -36.32 -7.70 20.51
CA ALA A 131 -36.12 -6.35 19.97
C ALA A 131 -34.69 -5.80 20.14
N LEU A 132 -33.80 -6.56 20.80
CA LEU A 132 -32.43 -6.16 21.06
C LEU A 132 -31.54 -6.48 19.87
N ASN A 133 -30.59 -5.58 19.59
CA ASN A 133 -29.61 -5.74 18.53
C ASN A 133 -28.24 -5.30 19.04
N ALA A 134 -27.20 -5.97 18.58
CA ALA A 134 -25.81 -5.62 18.86
C ALA A 134 -24.96 -5.79 17.60
N SER A 135 -23.85 -5.07 17.53
CA SER A 135 -22.85 -5.23 16.49
C SER A 135 -21.43 -5.19 17.05
N ALA A 136 -20.52 -5.86 16.36
CA ALA A 136 -19.09 -5.78 16.59
C ALA A 136 -18.36 -5.75 15.26
N SER A 137 -17.28 -4.97 15.18
CA SER A 137 -16.44 -4.95 13.98
C SER A 137 -15.50 -6.16 13.96
N VAL A 138 -15.13 -6.59 12.76
CA VAL A 138 -14.11 -7.62 12.56
C VAL A 138 -13.16 -7.11 11.50
N THR A 139 -11.86 -7.21 11.78
CA THR A 139 -10.81 -6.92 10.80
C THR A 139 -10.00 -8.18 10.59
N SER A 140 -9.92 -8.67 9.37
CA SER A 140 -9.08 -9.81 9.04
C SER A 140 -8.04 -9.48 7.98
N THR A 141 -6.87 -10.09 8.10
CA THR A 141 -5.86 -10.06 7.04
C THR A 141 -6.27 -11.02 5.93
N VAL A 142 -5.83 -10.76 4.69
CA VAL A 142 -5.96 -11.71 3.58
C VAL A 142 -5.16 -12.99 3.90
N ALA A 143 -5.59 -14.14 3.38
CA ALA A 143 -4.84 -15.40 3.47
C ALA A 143 -3.54 -15.34 2.65
N ASP A 144 -2.48 -15.99 3.13
CA ASP A 144 -1.16 -16.02 2.49
C ASP A 144 -1.21 -16.71 1.12
N GLY A 145 -1.23 -15.92 0.04
CA GLY A 145 -1.26 -16.44 -1.33
C GLY A 145 0.12 -16.81 -1.90
N LEU A 146 0.11 -17.41 -3.08
CA LEU A 146 1.28 -17.74 -3.88
C LEU A 146 1.70 -16.56 -4.76
N ALA A 147 3.00 -16.48 -5.03
CA ALA A 147 3.58 -15.44 -5.88
C ALA A 147 3.59 -15.85 -7.35
N PHE A 148 3.30 -14.89 -8.23
CA PHE A 148 3.25 -15.05 -9.67
C PHE A 148 3.89 -13.87 -10.39
N GLN A 149 4.19 -14.08 -11.66
CA GLN A 149 4.79 -13.10 -12.54
C GLN A 149 4.31 -13.27 -13.99
N THR A 150 4.30 -12.17 -14.74
CA THR A 150 4.06 -12.15 -16.18
C THR A 150 4.75 -10.97 -16.85
N SER A 151 4.98 -11.05 -18.15
CA SER A 151 5.47 -9.91 -18.94
C SER A 151 4.63 -9.75 -20.19
N SER A 152 4.48 -8.51 -20.67
CA SER A 152 3.80 -8.22 -21.94
C SER A 152 4.52 -8.85 -23.14
N ALA A 153 5.81 -9.17 -23.02
CA ALA A 153 6.59 -9.83 -24.06
C ALA A 153 6.15 -11.28 -24.29
N ASN A 154 5.87 -12.01 -23.21
CA ASN A 154 5.62 -13.45 -23.26
C ASN A 154 4.14 -13.80 -23.06
N GLY A 155 3.38 -12.97 -22.34
CA GLY A 155 1.93 -13.08 -22.17
C GLY A 155 1.43 -14.25 -21.31
N TYR A 156 2.31 -15.10 -20.77
CA TYR A 156 1.94 -16.23 -19.90
C TYR A 156 2.19 -15.90 -18.43
N VAL A 157 1.30 -16.41 -17.56
CA VAL A 157 1.45 -16.38 -16.11
C VAL A 157 2.37 -17.50 -15.67
N VAL A 158 3.34 -17.18 -14.82
CA VAL A 158 4.27 -18.16 -14.23
C VAL A 158 4.27 -17.99 -12.72
N GLY A 159 4.22 -19.10 -11.98
CA GLY A 159 4.42 -19.08 -10.52
C GLY A 159 5.87 -18.76 -10.18
N ALA A 160 6.10 -17.85 -9.25
CA ALA A 160 7.42 -17.50 -8.75
C ALA A 160 7.89 -18.59 -7.77
N SER A 161 8.46 -19.66 -8.32
CA SER A 161 8.89 -20.82 -7.54
C SER A 161 9.93 -20.45 -6.48
N GLY A 162 9.80 -21.06 -5.29
CA GLY A 162 10.69 -20.81 -4.16
C GLY A 162 10.33 -19.58 -3.31
N VAL A 163 9.47 -18.68 -3.79
CA VAL A 163 8.99 -17.54 -2.98
C VAL A 163 8.02 -18.03 -1.90
N PRO A 164 8.24 -17.70 -0.62
CA PRO A 164 7.31 -18.06 0.45
C PRO A 164 5.91 -17.46 0.24
N SER A 165 4.87 -18.20 0.64
CA SER A 165 3.49 -17.71 0.63
C SER A 165 3.34 -16.47 1.52
N GLY A 166 2.40 -15.58 1.15
CA GLY A 166 2.15 -14.35 1.90
C GLY A 166 3.25 -13.30 1.78
N SER A 167 4.16 -13.45 0.81
CA SER A 167 5.11 -12.39 0.48
C SER A 167 4.40 -11.19 -0.15
N THR A 168 5.05 -10.03 -0.15
CA THR A 168 4.59 -8.81 -0.84
C THR A 168 5.49 -8.57 -2.05
N PRO A 169 4.95 -8.37 -3.26
CA PRO A 169 5.75 -7.98 -4.42
C PRO A 169 6.33 -6.58 -4.20
N ILE A 170 7.61 -6.40 -4.50
CA ILE A 170 8.33 -5.12 -4.30
C ILE A 170 8.97 -4.56 -5.59
N GLY A 171 8.91 -5.32 -6.68
CA GLY A 171 9.38 -4.98 -8.03
C GLY A 171 9.33 -6.23 -8.91
N TRP A 172 9.91 -6.20 -10.11
CA TRP A 172 9.92 -7.37 -11.00
C TRP A 172 10.61 -8.58 -10.38
N ASN A 173 9.86 -9.69 -10.26
CA ASN A 173 10.30 -10.97 -9.70
C ASN A 173 11.06 -10.84 -8.38
N SER A 174 10.63 -9.89 -7.54
CA SER A 174 11.18 -9.66 -6.22
C SER A 174 10.09 -9.44 -5.18
N TYR A 175 10.32 -10.02 -4.00
CA TYR A 175 9.30 -10.14 -2.97
C TYR A 175 9.91 -9.93 -1.57
N LEU A 176 9.15 -9.29 -0.69
CA LEU A 176 9.44 -9.13 0.73
C LEU A 176 8.50 -10.04 1.53
N THR A 177 9.06 -10.98 2.28
CA THR A 177 8.27 -11.87 3.14
C THR A 177 7.88 -11.16 4.44
N SER A 178 6.84 -11.67 5.12
CA SER A 178 6.38 -11.16 6.43
C SER A 178 7.42 -11.30 7.56
N ASN A 179 8.35 -12.25 7.44
CA ASN A 179 9.50 -12.40 8.36
C ASN A 179 10.71 -11.52 7.96
N GLY A 180 10.58 -10.67 6.95
CA GLY A 180 11.58 -9.69 6.54
C GLY A 180 12.74 -10.27 5.73
N GLU A 181 12.45 -11.14 4.77
CA GLU A 181 13.41 -11.66 3.81
C GLU A 181 13.12 -11.09 2.41
N VAL A 182 14.18 -10.70 1.70
CA VAL A 182 14.07 -10.28 0.29
C VAL A 182 14.38 -11.48 -0.58
N TRP A 183 13.46 -11.82 -1.46
CA TRP A 183 13.57 -12.88 -2.45
C TRP A 183 13.63 -12.27 -3.85
N ILE A 184 14.57 -12.73 -4.68
CA ILE A 184 14.70 -12.29 -6.08
C ILE A 184 14.91 -13.53 -6.94
N ASN A 185 14.11 -13.68 -7.99
CA ASN A 185 14.14 -14.84 -8.89
C ASN A 185 14.06 -16.17 -8.12
N GLY A 186 13.14 -16.25 -7.14
CA GLY A 186 12.90 -17.48 -6.38
C GLY A 186 13.98 -17.87 -5.35
N ALA A 187 14.96 -17.00 -5.09
CA ALA A 187 16.00 -17.24 -4.10
C ALA A 187 16.08 -16.11 -3.07
N LYS A 188 16.27 -16.47 -1.79
CA LYS A 188 16.56 -15.49 -0.74
C LYS A 188 17.86 -14.74 -1.05
N ARG A 189 17.79 -13.42 -1.06
CA ARG A 189 18.91 -12.51 -1.35
C ARG A 189 19.22 -11.54 -0.20
N SER A 190 18.34 -11.38 0.78
CA SER A 190 18.67 -10.64 2.00
C SER A 190 19.73 -11.37 2.84
N GLY A 191 20.56 -10.59 3.53
CA GLY A 191 21.53 -11.12 4.49
C GLY A 191 20.88 -11.55 5.82
N ASN A 192 21.71 -11.66 6.85
CA ASN A 192 21.23 -11.87 8.22
C ASN A 192 20.60 -10.58 8.75
N GLY A 193 19.35 -10.66 9.20
CA GLY A 193 18.58 -9.52 9.70
C GLY A 193 17.18 -9.49 9.10
N VAL A 194 16.28 -8.77 9.76
CA VAL A 194 14.90 -8.60 9.31
C VAL A 194 14.86 -7.35 8.43
N VAL A 195 14.38 -7.47 7.20
CA VAL A 195 14.12 -6.34 6.30
C VAL A 195 12.78 -5.70 6.68
N THR A 196 12.76 -4.38 6.81
CA THR A 196 11.57 -3.61 7.20
C THR A 196 10.97 -2.80 6.05
N GLN A 197 11.78 -2.50 5.02
CA GLN A 197 11.39 -1.73 3.85
C GLN A 197 12.20 -2.23 2.66
N ALA A 198 11.61 -2.41 1.48
CA ALA A 198 12.33 -2.74 0.26
C ALA A 198 11.60 -2.20 -0.97
N VAL A 199 12.37 -1.76 -1.96
CA VAL A 199 11.90 -1.31 -3.27
C VAL A 199 12.77 -1.97 -4.33
N GLY A 200 12.14 -2.62 -5.30
CA GLY A 200 12.76 -3.30 -6.42
C GLY A 200 12.53 -2.55 -7.71
N GLU A 201 13.52 -2.60 -8.60
CA GLU A 201 13.57 -1.92 -9.89
C GLU A 201 14.03 -2.91 -10.95
N LEU A 202 13.56 -2.78 -12.19
CA LEU A 202 14.03 -3.56 -13.33
C LEU A 202 14.86 -2.70 -14.30
N ASP A 203 16.04 -3.17 -14.68
CA ASP A 203 16.81 -2.55 -15.77
C ASP A 203 17.68 -3.60 -16.49
N GLY A 204 17.62 -3.63 -17.82
CA GLY A 204 18.43 -4.52 -18.64
C GLY A 204 18.26 -6.00 -18.27
N GLY A 205 17.03 -6.42 -17.94
CA GLY A 205 16.69 -7.77 -17.49
C GLY A 205 17.22 -8.16 -16.10
N ASN A 206 17.78 -7.23 -15.34
CA ASN A 206 18.21 -7.45 -13.95
C ASN A 206 17.27 -6.76 -12.97
N THR A 207 16.93 -7.48 -11.91
CA THR A 207 16.20 -6.90 -10.78
C THR A 207 17.20 -6.33 -9.77
N TYR A 208 17.00 -5.09 -9.37
CA TYR A 208 17.79 -4.38 -8.39
C TYR A 208 16.92 -3.99 -7.20
N VAL A 209 17.32 -4.33 -5.98
CA VAL A 209 16.55 -4.04 -4.77
C VAL A 209 17.38 -3.23 -3.80
N GLY A 210 16.84 -2.08 -3.38
CA GLY A 210 17.29 -1.33 -2.21
C GLY A 210 16.40 -1.64 -1.02
N TYR A 211 16.99 -1.87 0.15
CA TYR A 211 16.22 -2.19 1.35
C TYR A 211 16.86 -1.64 2.62
N VAL A 212 16.04 -1.61 3.68
CA VAL A 212 16.42 -1.17 5.02
C VAL A 212 16.15 -2.32 5.99
N ASN A 213 17.11 -2.63 6.84
CA ASN A 213 16.95 -3.69 7.84
C ASN A 213 16.40 -3.14 9.17
N SER A 214 16.13 -4.04 10.12
CA SER A 214 15.57 -3.72 11.44
C SER A 214 16.50 -2.91 12.33
N THR A 215 17.80 -2.82 11.99
CA THR A 215 18.74 -1.91 12.65
C THR A 215 18.80 -0.54 11.97
N GLY A 216 17.99 -0.30 10.93
CA GLY A 216 17.94 0.93 10.16
C GLY A 216 19.06 1.10 9.14
N ASN A 217 19.88 0.07 8.89
CA ASN A 217 20.96 0.14 7.91
C ASN A 217 20.41 -0.04 6.49
N THR A 218 20.94 0.74 5.56
CA THR A 218 20.63 0.60 4.14
C THR A 218 21.45 -0.51 3.49
N VAL A 219 20.85 -1.23 2.56
CA VAL A 219 21.44 -2.38 1.87
C VAL A 219 20.94 -2.40 0.43
N LYS A 220 21.78 -2.86 -0.50
CA LYS A 220 21.41 -3.09 -1.90
C LYS A 220 21.75 -4.51 -2.33
N VAL A 221 20.94 -5.08 -3.21
CA VAL A 221 21.17 -6.41 -3.80
C VAL A 221 20.62 -6.44 -5.22
N SER A 222 21.13 -7.32 -6.07
CA SER A 222 20.59 -7.51 -7.42
C SER A 222 20.61 -8.98 -7.84
N SER A 223 19.83 -9.32 -8.85
CA SER A 223 19.85 -10.64 -9.49
C SER A 223 21.23 -10.99 -10.06
N ALA A 224 21.99 -10.00 -10.53
CA ALA A 224 23.32 -10.17 -11.12
C ALA A 224 24.40 -10.49 -10.08
N ASN A 225 24.46 -9.73 -8.98
CA ASN A 225 25.50 -9.90 -7.96
C ASN A 225 25.17 -11.05 -7.00
N GLY A 226 23.88 -11.24 -6.71
CA GLY A 226 23.36 -12.40 -5.99
C GLY A 226 23.57 -12.41 -4.48
N TYR A 227 24.21 -11.39 -3.89
CA TYR A 227 24.39 -11.22 -2.45
C TYR A 227 24.19 -9.77 -2.00
N ALA A 228 23.78 -9.59 -0.74
CA ALA A 228 23.54 -8.30 -0.12
C ALA A 228 24.83 -7.50 0.10
N LEU A 229 24.84 -6.24 -0.33
CA LEU A 229 25.92 -5.27 -0.16
C LEU A 229 25.42 -4.12 0.71
N THR A 230 26.18 -3.73 1.75
CA THR A 230 25.83 -2.57 2.57
C THR A 230 25.66 -1.33 1.67
N GLY A 231 24.50 -0.67 1.79
CA GLY A 231 23.92 0.30 0.85
C GLY A 231 24.56 1.68 0.88
N GLY A 232 25.88 1.73 0.69
CA GLY A 232 26.61 2.93 0.33
C GLY A 232 26.94 3.91 1.45
N GLY A 233 26.28 3.91 2.61
CA GLY A 233 26.58 4.87 3.69
C GLY A 233 25.56 6.01 3.86
N ALA A 234 24.33 5.81 3.37
CA ALA A 234 23.21 6.65 3.78
C ALA A 234 22.98 6.53 5.31
N PRO A 235 22.47 7.58 5.98
CA PRO A 235 22.23 7.57 7.42
C PRO A 235 21.29 6.46 7.88
N VAL A 236 21.49 5.98 9.12
CA VAL A 236 20.61 4.99 9.76
C VAL A 236 19.19 5.53 9.86
N GLY A 237 18.22 4.67 9.59
CA GLY A 237 16.79 5.01 9.59
C GLY A 237 16.31 5.65 8.29
N SER A 238 17.14 5.68 7.25
CA SER A 238 16.69 6.10 5.92
C SER A 238 15.56 5.20 5.38
N THR A 239 14.80 5.71 4.43
CA THR A 239 13.79 4.98 3.64
C THR A 239 14.39 4.57 2.30
N ALA A 240 14.11 3.35 1.85
CA ALA A 240 14.50 2.87 0.52
C ALA A 240 13.61 3.54 -0.54
N LEU A 241 14.23 4.08 -1.59
CA LEU A 241 13.52 4.71 -2.71
C LEU A 241 13.57 3.87 -3.99
N GLY A 242 14.52 2.92 -4.06
CA GLY A 242 14.88 2.13 -5.24
C GLY A 242 16.27 1.51 -5.01
N TRP A 243 16.87 0.90 -6.04
CA TRP A 243 18.13 0.13 -5.94
C TRP A 243 19.19 0.67 -4.95
N ASN A 244 19.71 1.86 -5.20
CA ASN A 244 20.83 2.43 -4.46
C ASN A 244 20.52 3.85 -3.91
N ALA A 245 19.25 4.23 -3.92
CA ALA A 245 18.74 5.53 -3.52
C ALA A 245 17.97 5.44 -2.20
N PHE A 246 18.25 6.38 -1.29
CA PHE A 246 17.67 6.42 0.04
C PHE A 246 17.34 7.84 0.46
N LEU A 247 16.23 8.01 1.20
CA LEU A 247 15.85 9.28 1.84
C LEU A 247 16.15 9.20 3.34
N SER A 248 17.05 10.03 3.85
CA SER A 248 17.38 10.04 5.27
C SER A 248 16.30 10.73 6.12
N PRO A 249 16.23 10.45 7.44
CA PRO A 249 15.32 11.15 8.35
C PRO A 249 15.54 12.67 8.41
N ALA A 250 16.72 13.15 8.00
CA ALA A 250 17.05 14.57 7.93
C ALA A 250 16.55 15.22 6.62
N GLY A 251 15.87 14.47 5.74
CA GLY A 251 15.41 14.96 4.44
C GLY A 251 16.54 15.04 3.42
N GLU A 252 17.50 14.12 3.45
CA GLU A 252 18.59 14.10 2.47
C GLU A 252 18.42 12.92 1.51
N VAL A 253 18.49 13.18 0.21
CA VAL A 253 18.61 12.11 -0.80
C VAL A 253 20.06 11.65 -0.91
N TRP A 254 20.25 10.34 -0.81
CA TRP A 254 21.53 9.65 -0.92
C TRP A 254 21.49 8.66 -2.07
N ILE A 255 22.45 8.73 -3.00
CA ILE A 255 22.63 7.79 -4.10
C ILE A 255 24.01 7.17 -3.99
N ASN A 256 24.07 5.83 -3.98
CA ASN A 256 25.31 5.08 -3.86
C ASN A 256 26.23 5.57 -2.72
N GLY A 257 25.64 5.99 -1.60
CA GLY A 257 26.39 6.47 -0.45
C GLY A 257 26.81 7.93 -0.45
N THR A 258 26.39 8.70 -1.45
CA THR A 258 26.71 10.13 -1.54
C THR A 258 25.44 10.94 -1.41
N LYS A 259 25.47 11.98 -0.57
CA LYS A 259 24.39 12.97 -0.50
C LYS A 259 24.32 13.76 -1.81
N VAL A 260 23.17 13.71 -2.48
CA VAL A 260 22.94 14.38 -3.79
C VAL A 260 21.92 15.52 -3.72
N SER A 261 21.17 15.63 -2.63
CA SER A 261 20.14 16.67 -2.42
C SER A 261 20.70 18.08 -2.18
N GLY A 262 22.01 18.27 -2.10
CA GLY A 262 22.62 19.57 -1.83
C GLY A 262 22.14 20.18 -0.51
N SER A 263 21.63 21.42 -0.56
CA SER A 263 21.06 22.13 0.59
C SER A 263 19.55 21.91 0.78
N HIS A 264 18.89 21.16 -0.09
CA HIS A 264 17.45 20.95 -0.02
C HIS A 264 17.09 19.97 1.11
N VAL A 265 16.05 20.31 1.87
CA VAL A 265 15.44 19.40 2.85
C VAL A 265 14.25 18.73 2.17
N VAL A 266 14.39 17.45 1.87
CA VAL A 266 13.46 16.66 1.07
C VAL A 266 12.34 16.11 1.93
N SER A 267 11.09 16.31 1.50
CA SER A 267 9.90 15.80 2.18
C SER A 267 9.42 14.47 1.61
N GLN A 268 9.63 14.24 0.31
CA GLN A 268 9.28 13.02 -0.39
C GLN A 268 10.16 12.83 -1.63
N ALA A 269 10.41 11.58 -2.00
CA ALA A 269 11.18 11.23 -3.18
C ALA A 269 10.75 9.87 -3.74
N VAL A 270 11.06 9.64 -5.01
CA VAL A 270 10.92 8.37 -5.73
C VAL A 270 12.15 8.18 -6.60
N ALA A 271 12.62 6.94 -6.75
CA ALA A 271 13.75 6.62 -7.59
C ALA A 271 13.35 5.61 -8.68
N GLU A 272 14.05 5.68 -9.80
CA GLU A 272 13.92 4.78 -10.95
C GLU A 272 15.32 4.32 -11.36
N THR A 273 15.43 3.15 -12.02
CA THR A 273 16.70 2.68 -12.61
C THR A 273 16.58 2.54 -14.13
N ASP A 274 17.52 3.13 -14.88
CA ASP A 274 17.57 3.00 -16.35
C ASP A 274 19.02 3.11 -16.83
N GLY A 275 19.44 2.18 -17.70
CA GLY A 275 20.78 2.17 -18.29
C GLY A 275 21.89 2.13 -17.23
N GLY A 276 21.68 1.39 -16.14
CA GLY A 276 22.60 1.27 -15.01
C GLY A 276 22.72 2.51 -14.13
N ASN A 277 21.90 3.53 -14.36
CA ASN A 277 21.87 4.75 -13.56
C ASN A 277 20.61 4.80 -12.69
N THR A 278 20.74 5.45 -11.54
CA THR A 278 19.61 5.73 -10.65
C THR A 278 19.20 7.19 -10.80
N TYR A 279 17.91 7.40 -11.03
CA TYR A 279 17.27 8.68 -11.23
C TYR A 279 16.35 8.93 -10.06
N VAL A 280 16.44 10.09 -9.41
CA VAL A 280 15.59 10.43 -8.26
C VAL A 280 14.88 11.73 -8.53
N SER A 281 13.56 11.72 -8.34
CA SER A 281 12.74 12.93 -8.31
C SER A 281 12.22 13.15 -6.90
N TRP A 282 12.18 14.40 -6.46
CA TRP A 282 11.77 14.73 -5.11
C TRP A 282 11.12 16.08 -5.01
N VAL A 283 10.50 16.30 -3.85
CA VAL A 283 9.92 17.59 -3.47
C VAL A 283 10.49 17.99 -2.13
N ASP A 284 10.98 19.22 -2.02
CA ASP A 284 11.52 19.75 -0.76
C ASP A 284 10.41 20.22 0.21
N THR A 285 10.79 20.64 1.40
CA THR A 285 9.86 21.11 2.44
C THR A 285 9.20 22.44 2.08
N ASP A 286 9.75 23.18 1.11
CA ASP A 286 9.14 24.39 0.57
C ASP A 286 8.15 24.08 -0.57
N GLY A 287 7.99 22.78 -0.91
CA GLY A 287 7.09 22.30 -1.94
C GLY A 287 7.66 22.38 -3.35
N LYS A 288 8.95 22.67 -3.52
CA LYS A 288 9.60 22.80 -4.84
C LYS A 288 10.05 21.42 -5.35
N ALA A 289 9.84 21.18 -6.65
CA ALA A 289 10.15 19.93 -7.32
C ALA A 289 11.54 19.92 -7.98
N PHE A 290 12.26 18.81 -7.84
CA PHE A 290 13.63 18.63 -8.34
C PHE A 290 13.92 17.19 -8.78
N GLY A 291 14.96 17.01 -9.58
CA GLY A 291 15.53 15.72 -9.90
C GLY A 291 17.06 15.70 -9.96
N THR A 292 17.63 14.51 -9.87
CA THR A 292 19.07 14.22 -10.05
C THR A 292 19.23 12.79 -10.57
N ASN A 293 20.40 12.47 -11.11
CA ASN A 293 20.76 11.10 -11.45
C ASN A 293 22.19 10.77 -11.03
N SER A 294 22.51 9.47 -10.98
CA SER A 294 23.85 8.98 -10.64
C SER A 294 24.90 9.24 -11.74
N ALA A 295 24.49 9.50 -12.98
CA ALA A 295 25.41 9.69 -14.10
C ALA A 295 26.16 11.02 -14.01
N ASN A 296 25.48 12.09 -13.60
CA ASN A 296 26.05 13.44 -13.54
C ASN A 296 25.96 14.11 -12.17
N GLY A 297 25.08 13.64 -11.28
CA GLY A 297 24.95 14.13 -9.90
C GLY A 297 24.43 15.56 -9.76
N TYR A 298 23.93 16.18 -10.83
CA TYR A 298 23.43 17.55 -10.79
C TYR A 298 21.97 17.61 -10.35
N VAL A 299 21.68 18.48 -9.39
CA VAL A 299 20.32 18.84 -9.02
C VAL A 299 19.73 19.75 -10.09
N ILE A 300 18.58 19.35 -10.63
CA ILE A 300 17.83 20.08 -11.65
C ILE A 300 16.46 20.44 -11.07
N GLY A 301 16.11 21.73 -11.05
CA GLY A 301 14.76 22.16 -10.69
C GLY A 301 13.75 21.83 -11.79
N ALA A 302 12.60 21.27 -11.42
CA ALA A 302 11.51 20.96 -12.34
C ALA A 302 10.67 22.22 -12.64
N SER A 303 11.22 23.12 -13.45
CA SER A 303 10.56 24.38 -13.81
C SER A 303 9.17 24.13 -14.41
N GLY A 304 8.16 24.86 -13.95
CA GLY A 304 6.78 24.75 -14.43
C GLY A 304 5.91 23.83 -13.58
N VAL A 305 6.49 22.90 -12.82
CA VAL A 305 5.74 22.06 -11.88
C VAL A 305 5.19 22.93 -10.74
N PRO A 306 3.88 22.87 -10.44
CA PRO A 306 3.30 23.60 -9.32
C PRO A 306 3.88 23.18 -7.97
N ASP A 307 4.00 24.15 -7.07
CA ASP A 307 4.48 23.89 -5.71
C ASP A 307 3.52 22.98 -4.95
N GLY A 308 4.06 22.13 -4.07
CA GLY A 308 3.28 21.18 -3.28
C GLY A 308 2.84 19.94 -4.07
N SER A 309 3.41 19.71 -5.26
CA SER A 309 3.24 18.46 -5.99
C SER A 309 3.88 17.26 -5.26
N THR A 310 3.58 16.06 -5.74
CA THR A 310 4.13 14.77 -5.30
C THR A 310 4.92 14.12 -6.41
N ALA A 311 6.15 13.68 -6.14
CA ALA A 311 6.94 12.94 -7.11
C ALA A 311 6.34 11.53 -7.29
N ILE A 312 6.12 11.11 -8.54
CA ILE A 312 5.47 9.84 -8.88
C ILE A 312 6.29 8.95 -9.82
N GLY A 313 7.45 9.43 -10.29
CA GLY A 313 8.42 8.71 -11.11
C GLY A 313 9.50 9.68 -11.59
N TRP A 314 10.38 9.28 -12.51
CA TRP A 314 11.41 10.18 -13.02
C TRP A 314 10.84 11.42 -13.72
N ASN A 315 11.11 12.59 -13.16
CA ASN A 315 10.65 13.90 -13.62
C ASN A 315 9.14 13.99 -13.88
N ALA A 316 8.37 13.19 -13.12
CA ALA A 316 6.92 13.16 -13.13
C ALA A 316 6.35 13.51 -11.75
N TYR A 317 5.32 14.36 -11.74
CA TYR A 317 4.74 14.90 -10.53
C TYR A 317 3.21 14.93 -10.61
N LEU A 318 2.54 14.64 -9.49
CA LEU A 318 1.10 14.77 -9.31
C LEU A 318 0.81 15.95 -8.38
N THR A 319 0.06 16.93 -8.86
CA THR A 319 -0.34 18.08 -8.05
C THR A 319 -1.51 17.71 -7.12
N SER A 320 -1.74 18.50 -6.05
CA SER A 320 -2.84 18.26 -5.12
C SER A 320 -4.24 18.46 -5.73
N ASP A 321 -4.34 19.21 -6.83
CA ASP A 321 -5.57 19.38 -7.62
C ASP A 321 -5.72 18.33 -8.74
N GLY A 322 -4.81 17.35 -8.80
CA GLY A 322 -4.94 16.18 -9.66
C GLY A 322 -4.45 16.39 -11.10
N GLU A 323 -3.38 17.17 -11.29
CA GLU A 323 -2.69 17.31 -12.56
C GLU A 323 -1.41 16.47 -12.59
N VAL A 324 -1.17 15.78 -13.70
CA VAL A 324 0.10 15.07 -13.95
C VAL A 324 1.00 15.96 -14.77
N TRP A 325 2.20 16.20 -14.26
CA TRP A 325 3.25 16.99 -14.89
C TRP A 325 4.44 16.11 -15.23
N ILE A 326 4.96 16.18 -16.45
CA ILE A 326 6.15 15.44 -16.89
C ILE A 326 7.10 16.40 -17.57
N ASN A 327 8.36 16.42 -17.15
CA ASN A 327 9.39 17.33 -17.67
C ASN A 327 8.95 18.81 -17.63
N GLY A 328 8.30 19.23 -16.53
CA GLY A 328 7.88 20.61 -16.34
C GLY A 328 6.67 21.07 -17.14
N ALA A 329 5.97 20.16 -17.84
CA ALA A 329 4.76 20.46 -18.58
C ALA A 329 3.57 19.62 -18.08
N LYS A 330 2.39 20.23 -17.97
CA LYS A 330 1.14 19.52 -17.71
C LYS A 330 0.86 18.52 -18.83
N ARG A 331 0.58 17.28 -18.46
CA ARG A 331 0.33 16.15 -19.37
C ARG A 331 -1.02 15.45 -19.14
N SER A 332 -1.66 15.63 -17.98
CA SER A 332 -3.01 15.12 -17.77
C SER A 332 -4.04 15.87 -18.63
N GLY A 333 -5.07 15.14 -19.04
CA GLY A 333 -6.26 15.70 -19.70
C GLY A 333 -7.21 16.43 -18.73
N ALA A 334 -8.47 16.58 -19.12
CA ALA A 334 -9.52 17.06 -18.23
C ALA A 334 -9.85 16.02 -17.14
N GLY A 335 -10.24 16.48 -15.95
CA GLY A 335 -10.56 15.64 -14.80
C GLY A 335 -9.44 15.64 -13.74
N VAL A 336 -9.78 15.24 -12.52
CA VAL A 336 -8.86 15.18 -11.38
C VAL A 336 -8.21 13.80 -11.38
N VAL A 337 -6.89 13.73 -11.42
CA VAL A 337 -6.15 12.49 -11.22
C VAL A 337 -6.14 12.12 -9.74
N THR A 338 -6.55 10.89 -9.42
CA THR A 338 -6.67 10.39 -8.04
C THR A 338 -5.48 9.52 -7.63
N GLN A 339 -4.78 8.93 -8.61
CA GLN A 339 -3.59 8.13 -8.42
C GLN A 339 -2.77 8.09 -9.72
N ALA A 340 -1.46 8.05 -9.60
CA ALA A 340 -0.54 7.95 -10.73
C ALA A 340 0.75 7.24 -10.31
N VAL A 341 1.30 6.46 -11.22
CA VAL A 341 2.62 5.82 -11.10
C VAL A 341 3.39 6.10 -12.38
N GLY A 342 4.63 6.55 -12.24
CA GLY A 342 5.56 6.83 -13.31
C GLY A 342 6.69 5.81 -13.32
N GLU A 343 7.14 5.46 -14.51
CA GLU A 343 8.25 4.53 -14.78
C GLU A 343 9.23 5.20 -15.73
N LEU A 344 10.51 4.81 -15.66
CA LEU A 344 11.54 5.25 -16.59
C LEU A 344 12.03 4.08 -17.46
N ASP A 345 12.03 4.26 -18.79
CA ASP A 345 12.66 3.30 -19.70
C ASP A 345 13.20 4.01 -20.94
N GLY A 346 14.46 3.73 -21.29
CA GLY A 346 15.10 4.31 -22.48
C GLY A 346 15.08 5.84 -22.49
N GLY A 347 15.30 6.45 -21.31
CA GLY A 347 15.26 7.91 -21.11
C GLY A 347 13.87 8.57 -21.25
N ASN A 348 12.80 7.80 -21.39
CA ASN A 348 11.43 8.31 -21.43
C ASN A 348 10.70 8.02 -20.12
N THR A 349 9.93 9.01 -19.68
CA THR A 349 9.04 8.85 -18.54
C THR A 349 7.66 8.39 -19.03
N TYR A 350 7.16 7.34 -18.42
CA TYR A 350 5.89 6.69 -18.71
C TYR A 350 4.99 6.78 -17.48
N VAL A 351 3.85 7.46 -17.57
CA VAL A 351 2.92 7.59 -16.44
C VAL A 351 1.61 6.91 -16.77
N SER A 352 1.15 6.06 -15.86
CA SER A 352 -0.21 5.53 -15.84
C SER A 352 -0.95 6.10 -14.66
N TYR A 353 -2.20 6.50 -14.88
CA TYR A 353 -2.99 7.15 -13.85
C TYR A 353 -4.47 6.83 -13.98
N VAL A 354 -5.21 7.11 -12.91
CA VAL A 354 -6.67 7.00 -12.89
C VAL A 354 -7.26 8.33 -12.49
N ASN A 355 -8.31 8.72 -13.19
CA ASN A 355 -9.01 9.98 -12.94
C ASN A 355 -10.18 9.78 -11.96
N SER A 356 -10.86 10.89 -11.61
CA SER A 356 -11.99 10.92 -10.70
C SER A 356 -13.23 10.18 -11.19
N THR A 357 -13.32 9.87 -12.50
CA THR A 357 -14.37 9.00 -13.06
C THR A 357 -14.00 7.53 -13.01
N GLY A 358 -12.76 7.21 -12.60
CA GLY A 358 -12.22 5.86 -12.51
C GLY A 358 -11.65 5.34 -13.83
N ASP A 359 -11.53 6.18 -14.86
CA ASP A 359 -10.95 5.80 -16.16
C ASP A 359 -9.44 5.64 -16.04
N THR A 360 -8.92 4.60 -16.71
CA THR A 360 -7.49 4.34 -16.80
C THR A 360 -6.86 5.07 -18.00
N VAL A 361 -5.78 5.79 -17.74
CA VAL A 361 -5.13 6.69 -18.69
C VAL A 361 -3.62 6.47 -18.68
N LYS A 362 -3.00 6.64 -19.84
CA LYS A 362 -1.54 6.57 -20.00
C LYS A 362 -1.01 7.80 -20.72
N VAL A 363 0.18 8.26 -20.33
CA VAL A 363 0.85 9.40 -20.94
C VAL A 363 2.36 9.24 -20.85
N THR A 364 3.10 9.78 -21.83
CA THR A 364 4.57 9.67 -21.86
C THR A 364 5.21 11.03 -22.16
N SER A 365 6.49 11.16 -21.79
CA SER A 365 7.32 12.30 -22.19
C SER A 365 7.46 12.44 -23.71
N ALA A 366 7.38 11.34 -24.45
CA ALA A 366 7.55 11.29 -25.91
C ALA A 366 6.31 11.73 -26.69
N ASN A 367 5.13 11.22 -26.32
CA ASN A 367 3.89 11.47 -27.07
C ASN A 367 3.25 12.80 -26.68
N GLY A 368 3.44 13.23 -25.43
CA GLY A 368 3.08 14.55 -24.95
C GLY A 368 1.60 14.85 -24.73
N TYR A 369 0.70 13.87 -24.94
CA TYR A 369 -0.73 13.96 -24.63
C TYR A 369 -1.24 12.67 -23.97
N ALA A 370 -2.30 12.81 -23.15
CA ALA A 370 -2.95 11.71 -22.47
C ALA A 370 -3.79 10.85 -23.42
N LEU A 371 -3.60 9.53 -23.34
CA LEU A 371 -4.37 8.53 -24.08
C LEU A 371 -5.32 7.82 -23.11
N THR A 372 -6.61 8.14 -23.19
CA THR A 372 -7.68 7.40 -22.49
C THR A 372 -7.84 6.01 -23.09
N GLY A 373 -7.94 4.99 -22.25
CA GLY A 373 -8.10 3.60 -22.68
C GLY A 373 -6.92 2.70 -22.30
N GLY A 374 -6.51 2.72 -21.04
CA GLY A 374 -5.66 1.66 -20.46
C GLY A 374 -6.31 0.28 -20.51
N GLY A 375 -7.62 0.22 -20.82
CA GLY A 375 -8.42 -0.99 -21.08
C GLY A 375 -8.74 -1.82 -19.85
N ALA A 376 -8.32 -1.37 -18.67
CA ALA A 376 -8.68 -1.97 -17.40
C ALA A 376 -10.04 -1.45 -16.89
N PRO A 377 -10.75 -2.23 -16.05
CA PRO A 377 -12.02 -1.83 -15.44
C PRO A 377 -11.96 -0.50 -14.70
N VAL A 378 -13.09 0.20 -14.66
CA VAL A 378 -13.26 1.45 -13.91
C VAL A 378 -12.92 1.24 -12.44
N GLY A 379 -12.17 2.17 -11.86
CA GLY A 379 -11.77 2.13 -10.45
C GLY A 379 -10.58 1.21 -10.15
N SER A 380 -9.89 0.71 -11.18
CA SER A 380 -8.62 0.00 -11.00
C SER A 380 -7.55 0.90 -10.38
N THR A 381 -6.49 0.30 -9.80
CA THR A 381 -5.29 0.95 -9.24
C THR A 381 -4.16 0.91 -10.26
N ALA A 382 -3.43 2.01 -10.47
CA ALA A 382 -2.24 2.01 -11.34
C ALA A 382 -1.07 1.28 -10.66
N LEU A 383 -0.38 0.40 -11.39
CA LEU A 383 0.71 -0.43 -10.86
C LEU A 383 2.10 -0.06 -11.39
N GLY A 384 2.14 0.67 -12.51
CA GLY A 384 3.31 0.94 -13.35
C GLY A 384 2.86 1.23 -14.78
N TRP A 385 3.75 1.18 -15.77
CA TRP A 385 3.41 1.52 -17.16
C TRP A 385 2.37 0.56 -17.75
N ASN A 386 1.19 1.12 -18.03
CA ASN A 386 0.05 0.47 -18.65
C ASN A 386 -0.38 -0.84 -17.97
N ALA A 387 -0.16 -0.91 -16.65
CA ALA A 387 -0.57 -2.00 -15.78
C ALA A 387 -1.51 -1.50 -14.67
N PHE A 388 -2.58 -2.25 -14.41
CA PHE A 388 -3.61 -1.89 -13.45
C PHE A 388 -4.13 -3.09 -12.67
N LEU A 389 -4.49 -2.89 -11.40
CA LEU A 389 -5.18 -3.85 -10.54
C LEU A 389 -6.64 -3.45 -10.37
N SER A 390 -7.58 -4.25 -10.86
CA SER A 390 -9.01 -3.96 -10.72
C SER A 390 -9.52 -4.22 -9.30
N LEU A 391 -10.68 -3.65 -8.95
CA LEU A 391 -11.36 -3.92 -7.68
C LEU A 391 -11.77 -5.39 -7.49
N ALA A 392 -11.84 -6.15 -8.59
CA ALA A 392 -12.12 -7.59 -8.57
C ALA A 392 -10.85 -8.44 -8.34
N GLY A 393 -9.68 -7.81 -8.13
CA GLY A 393 -8.40 -8.51 -7.98
C GLY A 393 -7.86 -9.03 -9.31
N GLU A 394 -8.10 -8.32 -10.42
CA GLU A 394 -7.58 -8.73 -11.73
C GLU A 394 -6.42 -7.83 -12.14
N VAL A 395 -5.34 -8.42 -12.66
CA VAL A 395 -4.23 -7.66 -13.26
C VAL A 395 -4.51 -7.46 -14.73
N TRP A 396 -4.43 -6.21 -15.17
CA TRP A 396 -4.64 -5.77 -16.54
C TRP A 396 -3.38 -5.11 -17.07
N VAL A 397 -2.85 -5.60 -18.20
CA VAL A 397 -1.68 -5.04 -18.88
C VAL A 397 -2.05 -4.75 -20.31
N ASN A 398 -1.76 -3.53 -20.79
CA ASN A 398 -2.11 -3.11 -22.15
C ASN A 398 -3.60 -3.34 -22.52
N GLY A 399 -4.49 -3.16 -21.54
CA GLY A 399 -5.93 -3.37 -21.72
C GLY A 399 -6.38 -4.83 -21.80
N THR A 400 -5.49 -5.77 -21.48
CA THR A 400 -5.80 -7.21 -21.46
C THR A 400 -5.66 -7.73 -20.04
N LYS A 401 -6.66 -8.51 -19.58
CA LYS A 401 -6.57 -9.24 -18.32
C LYS A 401 -5.48 -10.32 -18.43
N VAL A 402 -4.46 -10.24 -17.60
CA VAL A 402 -3.32 -11.18 -17.58
C VAL A 402 -3.31 -12.10 -16.37
N SER A 403 -4.03 -11.78 -15.28
CA SER A 403 -4.05 -12.64 -14.07
C SER A 403 -4.83 -13.96 -14.24
N GLY A 404 -5.41 -14.25 -15.40
CA GLY A 404 -6.18 -15.48 -15.63
C GLY A 404 -7.32 -15.65 -14.61
N ASN A 405 -7.32 -16.77 -13.89
CA ASN A 405 -8.31 -17.05 -12.84
C ASN A 405 -7.85 -16.64 -11.43
N HIS A 406 -6.64 -16.07 -11.29
CA HIS A 406 -6.13 -15.65 -9.98
C HIS A 406 -6.86 -14.38 -9.50
N VAL A 407 -7.25 -14.41 -8.22
CA VAL A 407 -7.71 -13.21 -7.48
C VAL A 407 -6.49 -12.61 -6.81
N VAL A 408 -6.09 -11.43 -7.25
CA VAL A 408 -4.84 -10.77 -6.86
C VAL A 408 -5.07 -9.84 -5.67
N SER A 409 -4.25 -9.99 -4.63
CA SER A 409 -4.30 -9.17 -3.42
C SER A 409 -3.34 -7.98 -3.49
N GLN A 410 -2.16 -8.18 -4.09
CA GLN A 410 -1.10 -7.18 -4.23
C GLN A 410 -0.35 -7.38 -5.54
N ALA A 411 0.02 -6.29 -6.21
CA ALA A 411 0.79 -6.32 -7.44
C ALA A 411 1.68 -5.08 -7.58
N VAL A 412 2.74 -5.21 -8.37
CA VAL A 412 3.64 -4.13 -8.81
C VAL A 412 4.04 -4.37 -10.25
N ALA A 413 4.23 -3.32 -11.03
CA ALA A 413 4.65 -3.44 -12.41
C ALA A 413 5.87 -2.56 -12.70
N GLU A 414 6.83 -3.11 -13.43
CA GLU A 414 8.05 -2.44 -13.88
C GLU A 414 8.05 -2.34 -15.42
N THR A 415 8.88 -1.45 -15.95
CA THR A 415 9.07 -1.29 -17.41
C THR A 415 10.52 -1.48 -17.82
N ASP A 416 10.78 -2.29 -18.83
CA ASP A 416 12.12 -2.44 -19.41
C ASP A 416 12.03 -2.83 -20.89
N GLY A 417 12.78 -2.14 -21.75
CA GLY A 417 12.83 -2.43 -23.18
C GLY A 417 11.46 -2.36 -23.86
N GLY A 418 10.61 -1.43 -23.44
CA GLY A 418 9.24 -1.25 -23.94
C GLY A 418 8.24 -2.33 -23.51
N ASN A 419 8.62 -3.24 -22.61
CA ASN A 419 7.73 -4.26 -22.06
C ASN A 419 7.34 -3.92 -20.62
N THR A 420 6.13 -4.33 -20.24
CA THR A 420 5.63 -4.24 -18.88
C THR A 420 5.77 -5.59 -18.19
N TYR A 421 6.31 -5.59 -16.98
CA TYR A 421 6.63 -6.76 -16.18
C TYR A 421 5.88 -6.68 -14.86
N VAL A 422 4.99 -7.63 -14.58
CA VAL A 422 4.15 -7.57 -13.37
C VAL A 422 4.47 -8.74 -12.46
N SER A 423 4.68 -8.44 -11.18
CA SER A 423 4.74 -9.40 -10.09
C SER A 423 3.56 -9.20 -9.17
N TRP A 424 2.92 -10.29 -8.75
CA TRP A 424 1.78 -10.23 -7.85
C TRP A 424 1.72 -11.43 -6.92
N VAL A 425 0.84 -11.34 -5.93
CA VAL A 425 0.48 -12.42 -5.03
C VAL A 425 -1.03 -12.59 -5.06
N ASP A 426 -1.49 -13.83 -5.14
CA ASP A 426 -2.93 -14.12 -5.12
C ASP A 426 -3.51 -14.11 -3.71
N VAL A 427 -4.81 -14.32 -3.62
CA VAL A 427 -5.52 -14.66 -2.40
C VAL A 427 -5.52 -16.18 -2.34
N ALA A 428 -5.00 -16.76 -1.26
CA ALA A 428 -5.02 -18.22 -1.09
C ALA A 428 -6.46 -18.75 -1.13
N ASP A 429 -6.70 -19.91 -1.75
CA ASP A 429 -7.97 -20.61 -1.58
C ASP A 429 -8.04 -21.20 -0.17
N CYS A 430 -9.19 -21.10 0.50
CA CYS A 430 -9.39 -21.80 1.77
C CYS A 430 -9.76 -23.26 1.46
N ASP A 431 -8.95 -24.20 1.96
CA ASP A 431 -9.20 -25.65 1.87
C ASP A 431 -10.49 -26.10 2.58
#